data_AF-A0A380E0K2-F1
#
_entry.id   AF-A0A380E0K2-F1
#
_cell.length_a   1.000
_cell.length_b   1.000
_cell.length_c   1.000
_cell.angle_alpha   90.00
_cell.angle_beta   90.00
_cell.angle_gamma   90.00
#
_symmetry.space_group_name_H-M   'P 1'
#
loop_
_entity.id
_entity.type
_entity.pdbx_description
1 polymer ?
#
loop_
_entity_poly.entity_id
_entity_poly.type
_entity_poly.pdbx_seq_one_letter_code
_entity_poly.pdbx_strand_id
1 'polypeptide(L)'
;MKTNDKSQYLEDYNQHVAIVALYLANGNKAQAKQFISAMVEQRYQPATPTFLNAGRARRGELVSCFLLEVDDSLNSINFIDSTAKQLSKLVAA
;
A
#
# COMPACT_ATOMS: atom_id res chain seq x y z
N MET A 1 -3.89 -9.96 8.98
CA MET A 1 -2.58 -10.61 8.74
C MET A 1 -2.66 -12.10 9.06
N LYS A 2 -1.75 -12.94 8.54
CA LYS A 2 -1.63 -14.37 8.90
C LYS A 2 -0.25 -14.69 9.44
N THR A 3 -0.13 -15.78 10.17
CA THR A 3 1.16 -16.41 10.51
C THR A 3 1.92 -16.83 9.24
N ASN A 4 3.25 -16.98 9.33
CA ASN A 4 4.09 -17.31 8.16
C ASN A 4 3.74 -18.67 7.54
N ASP A 5 3.29 -19.62 8.37
CA ASP A 5 2.77 -20.93 7.98
C ASP A 5 1.31 -20.89 7.49
N LYS A 6 0.68 -19.70 7.48
CA LYS A 6 -0.70 -19.43 7.07
C LYS A 6 -1.78 -20.16 7.89
N SER A 7 -1.42 -20.75 9.02
CA SER A 7 -2.32 -21.56 9.85
C SER A 7 -3.34 -20.72 10.63
N GLN A 8 -3.00 -19.48 10.99
CA GLN A 8 -3.85 -18.63 11.82
C GLN A 8 -3.90 -17.18 11.33
N TYR A 9 -5.01 -16.50 11.64
CA TYR A 9 -5.17 -15.05 11.44
C TYR A 9 -4.68 -14.30 12.68
N LEU A 10 -3.87 -13.27 12.46
CA LEU A 10 -3.27 -12.43 13.51
C LEU A 10 -3.98 -11.08 13.70
N GLU A 11 -4.85 -10.71 12.76
CA GLU A 11 -5.60 -9.45 12.82
C GLU A 11 -7.04 -9.69 12.35
N ASP A 12 -7.99 -9.07 13.05
CA ASP A 12 -9.32 -8.81 12.54
C ASP A 12 -9.39 -7.50 11.73
N TYR A 13 -10.57 -7.17 11.22
CA TYR A 13 -10.79 -5.97 10.43
C TYR A 13 -10.49 -4.67 11.19
N ASN A 14 -10.99 -4.54 12.43
CA ASN A 14 -10.86 -3.30 13.21
C ASN A 14 -9.41 -3.08 13.66
N GLN A 15 -8.71 -4.16 14.02
CA GLN A 15 -7.28 -4.14 14.33
C GLN A 15 -6.49 -3.68 13.10
N HIS A 16 -6.81 -4.22 11.92
CA HIS A 16 -6.14 -3.82 10.68
C HIS A 16 -6.40 -2.34 10.33
N VAL A 17 -7.65 -1.88 10.43
CA VAL A 17 -8.01 -0.47 10.26
C VAL A 17 -7.24 0.44 11.22
N ALA A 18 -7.07 0.05 12.48
CA ALA A 18 -6.31 0.82 13.46
C ALA A 18 -4.83 0.95 13.05
N ILE A 19 -4.21 -0.14 12.59
CA ILE A 19 -2.82 -0.13 12.10
C ILE A 19 -2.67 0.81 10.90
N VAL A 20 -3.56 0.69 9.90
CA VAL A 20 -3.55 1.55 8.70
C VAL A 20 -3.72 3.02 9.10
N ALA A 21 -4.67 3.33 9.98
CA ALA A 21 -4.93 4.69 10.41
C ALA A 21 -3.74 5.31 11.17
N LEU A 22 -3.12 4.54 12.07
CA LEU A 22 -1.94 5.00 12.81
C LEU A 22 -0.76 5.25 11.86
N TYR A 23 -0.58 4.37 10.88
CA TYR A 23 0.46 4.52 9.86
C TYR A 23 0.25 5.78 9.03
N LEU A 24 -0.97 5.99 8.51
CA LEU A 24 -1.30 7.16 7.67
C LEU A 24 -1.29 8.48 8.45
N ALA A 25 -1.60 8.44 9.74
CA ALA A 25 -1.63 9.63 10.58
C ALA A 25 -0.25 10.08 11.08
N ASN A 26 0.80 9.29 10.88
CA ASN A 26 2.20 9.64 11.17
C ASN A 26 2.41 10.35 12.53
N GLY A 27 1.87 9.77 13.60
CA GLY A 27 1.97 10.31 14.97
C GLY A 27 0.88 11.31 15.37
N ASN A 28 0.04 11.79 14.45
CA ASN A 28 -1.10 12.65 14.77
C ASN A 28 -2.30 11.83 15.29
N LYS A 29 -2.51 11.85 16.61
CA LYS A 29 -3.59 11.09 17.26
C LYS A 29 -5.00 11.51 16.84
N ALA A 30 -5.22 12.80 16.58
CA ALA A 30 -6.54 13.30 16.19
C ALA A 30 -6.91 12.80 14.78
N GLN A 31 -5.96 12.87 13.86
CA GLN A 31 -6.11 12.38 12.49
C GLN A 31 -6.29 10.86 12.45
N ALA A 32 -5.54 10.10 13.27
CA ALA A 32 -5.70 8.65 13.39
C ALA A 32 -7.13 8.27 13.79
N LYS A 33 -7.72 8.95 14.77
CA LYS A 33 -9.11 8.70 15.19
C LYS A 33 -10.11 8.98 14.07
N GLN A 34 -9.90 10.05 13.31
CA GLN A 34 -10.75 10.38 12.16
C GLN A 34 -10.68 9.30 11.08
N PHE A 35 -9.48 8.82 10.75
CA PHE A 35 -9.30 7.74 9.79
C PHE A 35 -9.94 6.42 10.25
N ILE A 36 -9.81 6.06 11.53
CA ILE A 36 -10.45 4.86 12.09
C ILE A 36 -11.97 4.97 11.93
N SER A 37 -12.60 6.04 12.41
CA SER A 37 -14.06 6.23 12.29
C SER A 37 -14.50 6.19 10.82
N ALA A 38 -13.79 6.88 9.92
CA ALA A 38 -14.15 6.89 8.50
C ALA A 38 -14.06 5.51 7.83
N MET A 39 -13.07 4.69 8.18
CA MET A 39 -12.92 3.34 7.63
C MET A 39 -13.91 2.35 8.25
N VAL A 40 -14.08 2.36 9.57
CA VAL A 40 -15.03 1.48 10.27
C VAL A 40 -16.47 1.75 9.83
N GLU A 41 -16.84 3.02 9.65
CA GLU A 41 -18.15 3.43 9.11
C GLU A 41 -18.25 3.25 7.58
N GLN A 42 -17.20 2.72 6.93
CA GLN A 42 -17.13 2.49 5.49
C GLN A 42 -17.36 3.74 4.63
N ARG A 43 -17.17 4.94 5.18
CA ARG A 43 -17.20 6.20 4.44
C ARG A 43 -15.94 6.41 3.59
N TYR A 44 -14.86 5.76 3.98
CA TYR A 44 -13.58 5.82 3.28
C TYR A 44 -12.96 4.44 3.20
N GLN A 45 -12.58 4.03 1.99
CA GLN A 45 -11.81 2.82 1.75
C GLN A 45 -10.50 3.23 1.04
N PRO A 46 -9.34 3.05 1.68
CA PRO A 46 -8.06 3.25 1.01
C PRO A 46 -7.90 2.30 -0.18
N ALA A 47 -7.05 2.69 -1.12
CA ALA A 47 -6.64 1.81 -2.21
C ALA A 47 -6.08 0.49 -1.64
N THR A 48 -6.36 -0.62 -2.33
CA THR A 48 -5.91 -1.97 -1.94
C THR A 48 -4.42 -2.06 -1.58
N PRO A 49 -3.46 -1.51 -2.36
CA PRO A 49 -2.04 -1.55 -1.96
C PRO A 49 -1.80 -0.80 -0.65
N THR A 50 -2.40 0.37 -0.45
CA THR A 50 -2.29 1.12 0.80
C THR A 50 -2.85 0.35 1.98
N PHE A 51 -4.07 -0.18 1.84
CA PHE A 51 -4.75 -0.89 2.92
C PHE A 51 -3.99 -2.16 3.33
N LEU A 52 -3.55 -2.96 2.36
CA LEU A 52 -2.84 -4.21 2.63
C LEU A 52 -1.45 -4.02 3.24
N ASN A 53 -0.72 -2.98 2.83
CA ASN A 53 0.71 -2.85 3.12
C ASN A 53 1.05 -1.85 4.24
N ALA A 54 0.16 -0.91 4.56
CA ALA A 54 0.42 0.07 5.62
C ALA A 54 0.65 -0.61 6.98
N GLY A 55 1.70 -0.19 7.69
CA GLY A 55 2.06 -0.70 9.02
C GLY A 55 2.71 -2.09 9.05
N ARG A 56 2.92 -2.76 7.90
CA ARG A 56 3.62 -4.05 7.86
C ARG A 56 5.14 -3.89 7.77
N ALA A 57 5.87 -4.73 8.51
CA ALA A 57 7.34 -4.75 8.48
C ALA A 57 7.90 -5.28 7.16
N ARG A 58 7.32 -6.38 6.64
CA ARG A 58 7.56 -6.90 5.29
C ARG A 58 6.38 -6.46 4.43
N ARG A 59 6.54 -5.33 3.75
CA ARG A 59 5.50 -4.71 2.92
C ARG A 59 5.94 -4.56 1.47
N GLY A 60 4.99 -4.64 0.56
CA GLY A 60 5.14 -4.07 -0.77
C GLY A 60 4.97 -2.55 -0.74
N GLU A 61 4.91 -1.95 -1.93
CA GLU A 61 4.64 -0.52 -2.04
C GLU A 61 3.18 -0.17 -1.74
N LEU A 62 2.94 1.09 -1.35
CA LEU A 62 1.60 1.61 -1.08
C LEU A 62 0.89 2.09 -2.36
N VAL A 63 1.61 2.15 -3.47
CA VAL A 63 1.12 2.58 -4.78
C VAL A 63 1.40 1.49 -5.79
N SER A 64 0.47 1.26 -6.72
CA SER A 64 0.57 0.22 -7.74
C SER A 64 0.32 0.70 -9.16
N CYS A 65 -0.03 1.98 -9.35
CA CYS A 65 -0.34 2.55 -10.66
C CYS A 65 0.67 3.64 -10.98
N PHE A 66 1.26 3.56 -12.17
CA PHE A 66 2.31 4.46 -12.63
C PHE A 66 2.01 4.89 -14.07
N LEU A 67 2.31 6.14 -14.38
CA LEU A 67 2.33 6.66 -15.75
C LEU A 67 3.78 6.97 -16.10
N LEU A 68 4.22 6.52 -17.27
CA LEU A 68 5.56 6.74 -17.79
C LEU A 68 5.45 7.51 -19.10
N GLU A 69 6.24 8.56 -19.24
CA GLU A 69 6.38 9.31 -20.49
C GLU A 69 7.62 8.84 -21.23
N VAL A 70 7.50 8.67 -22.55
CA VAL A 70 8.55 8.16 -23.45
C VAL A 70 8.92 9.25 -24.44
N ASP A 71 10.22 9.53 -24.57
CA ASP A 71 10.75 10.43 -25.59
C ASP A 71 11.13 9.66 -26.86
N ASP A 72 11.23 10.38 -27.98
CA ASP A 72 11.69 9.85 -29.27
C ASP A 72 13.22 9.68 -29.30
N SER A 73 13.74 8.81 -28.43
CA SER A 73 15.15 8.41 -28.44
C SER A 73 15.34 6.98 -27.96
N LEU A 74 16.34 6.29 -28.51
CA LEU A 74 16.69 4.92 -28.08
C LEU A 74 17.03 4.84 -26.59
N ASN A 75 17.63 5.89 -26.03
CA ASN A 75 17.96 5.95 -24.61
C ASN A 75 16.69 5.97 -23.75
N SER A 76 15.67 6.75 -24.13
CA SER A 76 14.39 6.84 -23.41
C SER A 76 13.64 5.51 -23.48
N ILE A 77 13.58 4.88 -24.66
CA ILE A 77 12.95 3.56 -24.85
C ILE A 77 13.59 2.49 -23.94
N ASN A 78 14.93 2.40 -23.93
CA ASN A 78 15.64 1.42 -23.10
C ASN A 78 15.47 1.68 -21.60
N PHE A 79 15.45 2.95 -21.19
CA PHE A 79 15.20 3.34 -19.81
C PHE A 79 13.80 2.91 -19.36
N ILE A 80 12.79 3.09 -20.21
CA ILE A 80 11.39 2.79 -19.86
C ILE A 80 11.11 1.30 -19.87
N ASP A 81 11.68 0.53 -20.80
CA ASP A 81 11.62 -0.94 -20.74
C ASP A 81 12.21 -1.47 -19.41
N SER A 82 13.38 -0.95 -19.02
CA SER A 82 14.00 -1.31 -17.74
C SER A 82 13.16 -0.88 -16.54
N THR A 83 12.57 0.31 -16.59
CA THR A 83 11.71 0.85 -15.53
C THR A 83 10.42 0.05 -15.39
N ALA A 84 9.78 -0.31 -16.51
CA ALA A 84 8.57 -1.12 -16.52
C ALA A 84 8.79 -2.48 -15.84
N LYS A 85 9.94 -3.12 -16.10
CA LYS A 85 10.33 -4.36 -15.43
C LYS A 85 10.50 -4.19 -13.92
N GLN A 86 11.12 -3.09 -13.47
CA GLN A 86 11.27 -2.81 -12.04
C GLN A 86 9.92 -2.53 -11.37
N LEU A 87 9.09 -1.68 -11.96
CA LEU A 87 7.77 -1.35 -11.41
C LEU A 87 6.86 -2.59 -11.37
N SER A 88 6.89 -3.43 -12.40
CA SER A 88 6.15 -4.70 -12.42
C SER A 88 6.55 -5.62 -11.26
N LYS A 89 7.86 -5.72 -10.97
CA LYS A 89 8.37 -6.49 -9.83
C LYS A 89 7.88 -5.94 -8.49
N LEU A 90 7.80 -4.62 -8.33
CA LEU A 90 7.36 -3.99 -7.08
C LEU A 90 5.87 -4.19 -6.79
N VAL A 91 5.05 -4.30 -7.84
CA VAL A 91 3.58 -4.44 -7.71
C VAL A 91 3.13 -5.90 -7.59
N ALA A 92 3.87 -6.84 -8.18
CA ALA A 92 3.53 -8.26 -8.15
C ALA A 92 4.02 -9.02 -6.89
N ALA A 93 4.81 -8.36 -6.02
CA ALA A 93 5.41 -8.94 -4.82
C ALA A 93 4.65 -8.56 -3.53
#